data_AF-A0A1F7INF2-F1
#
_entry.id   AF-A0A1F7INF2-F1
#
_cell.length_a   1.000
_cell.length_b   1.000
_cell.length_c   1.000
_cell.angle_alpha   90.00
_cell.angle_beta   90.00
_cell.angle_gamma   90.00
#
_symmetry.space_group_name_H-M   'P 1'
#
loop_
_entity.id
_entity.type
_entity.pdbx_description
1 polymer ?
#
loop_
_entity_poly.entity_id
_entity_poly.type
_entity_poly.pdbx_seq_one_letter_code
_entity_poly.pdbx_strand_id
1 'polypeptide(L)'
;MTKLRILLGANLLLLLVIGAFYLGPRFKSRPGNQICIQEAKLCPDGSSVSRREPNCEFAPCPAVFNDQVPNKINPSLAEWLRTAKDDDTIKITLWIKEESTDFKPTRPIPGQITDPKEIDDFLKKVDQANAERVKKAVKPVVERLNSLGYTVETNTGAPIIFMTATKKFILELATWDEVLSIDRGDIVAVPL
;
A
#
# COMPACT_ATOMS: atom_id res chain seq x y z
N MET A 1 -48.76 -62.55 -5.01
CA MET A 1 -48.52 -61.58 -3.91
C MET A 1 -47.03 -61.32 -3.63
N THR A 2 -46.16 -62.33 -3.71
CA THR A 2 -44.69 -62.18 -3.51
C THR A 2 -43.98 -61.32 -4.56
N LYS A 3 -44.30 -61.50 -5.85
CA LYS A 3 -43.69 -60.71 -6.95
C LYS A 3 -43.96 -59.20 -6.84
N LEU A 4 -45.14 -58.79 -6.35
CA LEU A 4 -45.51 -57.39 -6.16
C LEU A 4 -44.69 -56.73 -5.04
N ARG A 5 -44.44 -57.47 -3.95
CA ARG A 5 -43.58 -56.99 -2.84
C ARG A 5 -42.12 -56.83 -3.28
N ILE A 6 -41.63 -57.73 -4.13
CA ILE A 6 -40.28 -57.65 -4.70
C ILE A 6 -40.17 -56.43 -5.64
N LEU A 7 -41.18 -56.18 -6.49
CA LEU A 7 -41.21 -55.01 -7.38
C LEU A 7 -41.26 -53.69 -6.62
N LEU A 8 -42.10 -53.60 -5.57
CA LEU A 8 -42.18 -52.42 -4.71
C LEU A 8 -40.86 -52.18 -3.97
N GLY A 9 -40.22 -53.23 -3.45
CA GLY A 9 -38.92 -53.14 -2.79
C GLY A 9 -37.80 -52.68 -3.74
N ALA A 10 -37.76 -53.25 -4.95
CA ALA A 10 -36.76 -52.87 -5.95
C ALA A 10 -36.93 -51.42 -6.42
N ASN A 11 -38.16 -50.95 -6.60
CA ASN A 11 -38.44 -49.57 -7.00
C ASN A 11 -38.08 -48.58 -5.88
N LEU A 12 -38.41 -48.89 -4.62
CA LEU A 12 -38.01 -48.06 -3.48
C LEU A 12 -36.49 -47.97 -3.34
N LEU A 13 -35.78 -49.09 -3.50
CA LEU A 13 -34.32 -49.11 -3.47
C LEU A 13 -33.72 -48.26 -4.60
N LEU A 14 -34.27 -48.37 -5.81
CA LEU A 14 -33.85 -47.58 -6.97
C LEU A 14 -34.05 -46.08 -6.72
N LEU A 15 -35.19 -45.69 -6.15
CA LEU A 15 -35.48 -44.30 -5.80
C LEU A 15 -34.55 -43.76 -4.71
N LEU A 16 -34.17 -44.57 -3.73
CA LEU A 16 -33.20 -44.17 -2.70
C LEU A 16 -31.79 -43.99 -3.29
N VAL A 17 -31.35 -44.86 -4.19
CA VAL A 17 -30.05 -44.76 -4.87
C VAL A 17 -30.01 -43.53 -5.78
N ILE A 18 -31.06 -43.31 -6.57
CA ILE A 18 -31.21 -42.10 -7.41
C ILE A 18 -31.24 -40.86 -6.52
N GLY A 19 -32.03 -40.88 -5.44
CA GLY A 19 -32.09 -39.78 -4.47
C GLY A 19 -30.73 -39.44 -3.88
N ALA A 20 -29.97 -40.45 -3.43
CA ALA A 20 -28.62 -40.25 -2.90
C ALA A 20 -27.64 -39.74 -3.97
N PHE A 21 -27.73 -40.22 -5.22
CA PHE A 21 -26.87 -39.78 -6.31
C PHE A 21 -27.14 -38.32 -6.71
N TYR A 22 -28.41 -37.90 -6.76
CA TYR A 22 -28.78 -36.53 -7.13
C TYR A 22 -28.70 -35.53 -5.96
N LEU A 23 -28.92 -35.96 -4.71
CA LEU A 23 -28.87 -35.09 -3.53
C LEU A 23 -27.50 -35.05 -2.84
N GLY A 24 -26.70 -36.12 -2.95
CA GLY A 24 -25.37 -36.21 -2.32
C GLY A 24 -24.41 -35.06 -2.67
N PRO A 25 -24.28 -34.63 -3.94
CA PRO A 25 -23.39 -33.53 -4.32
C PRO A 25 -23.81 -32.16 -3.76
N ARG A 26 -25.10 -31.98 -3.40
CA ARG A 26 -25.63 -30.72 -2.85
C ARG A 26 -25.22 -30.50 -1.39
N PHE A 27 -24.73 -31.52 -0.70
CA PHE A 27 -24.31 -31.48 0.71
C PHE A 27 -22.80 -31.31 0.92
N LYS A 28 -22.04 -30.86 -0.10
CA LYS A 28 -20.68 -30.37 0.15
C LYS A 28 -20.78 -29.07 0.95
N SER A 29 -20.51 -29.15 2.25
CA SER A 29 -20.35 -28.00 3.14
C SER A 29 -19.45 -26.97 2.45
N ARG A 30 -20.00 -25.79 2.17
CA ARG A 30 -19.17 -24.66 1.75
C ARG A 30 -18.09 -24.48 2.83
N PRO A 31 -16.79 -24.39 2.50
CA PRO A 31 -15.81 -23.99 3.49
C PRO A 31 -16.35 -22.69 4.09
N GLY A 32 -16.62 -22.72 5.40
CA GLY A 32 -17.27 -21.58 6.06
C GLY A 32 -16.46 -20.32 5.75
N ASN A 33 -17.15 -19.20 5.51
CA ASN A 33 -16.50 -17.89 5.52
C ASN A 33 -15.87 -17.73 6.91
N GLN A 34 -14.63 -18.15 7.06
CA GLN A 34 -13.89 -18.08 8.30
C GLN A 34 -13.43 -16.64 8.45
N ILE A 35 -14.17 -15.88 9.26
CA ILE A 35 -13.82 -14.49 9.55
C ILE A 35 -12.51 -14.52 10.34
N CYS A 36 -11.42 -14.10 9.70
CA CYS A 36 -10.14 -13.93 10.38
C CYS A 36 -10.18 -12.67 11.24
N ILE A 37 -9.82 -12.81 12.51
CA ILE A 37 -9.65 -11.69 13.42
C ILE A 37 -8.56 -10.73 12.90
N GLN A 38 -8.76 -9.43 13.11
CA GLN A 38 -7.86 -8.36 12.65
C GLN A 38 -6.64 -8.22 13.55
N GLU A 39 -5.85 -9.29 13.63
CA GLU A 39 -4.57 -9.29 14.31
C GLU A 39 -3.45 -8.90 13.34
N ALA A 40 -2.46 -8.19 13.87
CA ALA A 40 -1.23 -7.85 13.18
C ALA A 40 -0.05 -8.55 13.87
N LYS A 41 0.82 -9.15 13.08
CA LYS A 41 2.13 -9.66 13.50
C LYS A 41 3.19 -8.67 13.05
N LEU A 42 4.01 -8.21 13.99
CA LEU A 42 5.18 -7.40 13.68
C LEU A 42 6.26 -8.29 13.03
N CYS A 43 6.80 -7.82 11.92
CA CYS A 43 7.87 -8.47 11.19
C CYS A 43 9.24 -7.94 11.63
N PRO A 44 10.35 -8.68 11.39
CA PRO A 44 11.69 -8.25 11.78
C PRO A 44 12.15 -6.93 11.15
N ASP A 45 11.55 -6.54 10.02
CA ASP A 45 11.77 -5.26 9.33
C ASP A 45 10.98 -4.09 9.93
N GLY A 46 10.15 -4.34 10.95
CA GLY A 46 9.27 -3.36 11.59
C GLY A 46 7.92 -3.16 10.91
N SER A 47 7.66 -3.84 9.77
CA SER A 47 6.34 -3.84 9.13
C SER A 47 5.35 -4.72 9.90
N SER A 48 4.05 -4.62 9.58
CA SER A 48 3.01 -5.46 10.17
C SER A 48 2.28 -6.26 9.09
N VAL A 49 2.08 -7.56 9.33
CA VAL A 49 1.29 -8.43 8.45
C VAL A 49 0.04 -8.94 9.16
N SER A 50 -1.04 -9.11 8.40
CA SER A 50 -2.32 -9.63 8.92
C SER A 50 -2.57 -11.08 8.52
N ARG A 51 -3.55 -11.71 9.19
CA ARG A 51 -4.04 -13.05 8.86
C ARG A 51 -4.75 -13.06 7.50
N ARG A 52 -4.64 -14.16 6.76
CA ARG A 52 -5.29 -14.39 5.47
C ARG A 52 -6.08 -15.69 5.47
N GLU A 53 -7.25 -15.65 4.80
CA GLU A 53 -8.07 -16.81 4.49
C GLU A 53 -7.31 -17.81 3.60
N PRO A 54 -7.71 -19.10 3.59
CA PRO A 54 -8.83 -19.72 4.31
C PRO A 54 -8.49 -20.19 5.73
N ASN A 55 -7.21 -20.29 6.09
CA ASN A 55 -6.78 -20.88 7.37
C ASN A 55 -6.47 -19.83 8.45
N CYS A 56 -6.68 -18.55 8.17
CA CYS A 56 -6.34 -17.42 9.05
C CYS A 56 -4.88 -17.42 9.52
N GLU A 57 -3.97 -17.79 8.62
CA GLU A 57 -2.53 -17.74 8.85
C GLU A 57 -1.98 -16.36 8.49
N PHE A 58 -0.96 -15.91 9.20
CA PHE A 58 -0.29 -14.65 8.84
C PHE A 58 0.30 -14.74 7.44
N ALA A 59 0.17 -13.67 6.66
CA ALA A 59 0.96 -13.52 5.47
C ALA A 59 2.45 -13.66 5.82
N PRO A 60 3.28 -14.23 4.92
CA PRO A 60 4.72 -14.22 5.12
C PRO A 60 5.18 -12.78 5.31
N CYS A 61 6.10 -12.57 6.26
CA CYS A 61 6.76 -11.28 6.36
C CYS A 61 7.42 -10.95 5.03
N PRO A 62 7.45 -9.67 4.63
CA PRO A 62 8.32 -9.26 3.53
C PRO A 62 9.73 -9.79 3.82
N ALA A 63 10.40 -10.27 2.76
CA ALA A 63 11.76 -10.77 2.91
C ALA A 63 12.59 -9.69 3.61
N VAL A 64 13.22 -10.05 4.73
CA VAL A 64 14.19 -9.18 5.39
C VAL A 64 15.22 -8.84 4.33
N PHE A 65 15.20 -7.60 3.86
CA PHE A 65 16.17 -7.11 2.90
C PHE A 65 17.50 -7.12 3.63
N ASN A 66 18.30 -8.16 3.38
CA ASN A 66 19.66 -8.25 3.84
C ASN A 66 20.44 -7.07 3.20
N ASP A 67 20.62 -6.02 3.99
CA ASP A 67 21.69 -5.00 4.05
C ASP A 67 22.20 -4.29 2.79
N GLN A 68 21.57 -4.40 1.62
CA GLN A 68 22.02 -3.65 0.42
C GLN A 68 21.03 -2.65 -0.15
N VAL A 69 19.79 -2.62 0.35
CA VAL A 69 18.78 -1.64 -0.04
C VAL A 69 18.40 -0.87 1.22
N PRO A 70 18.73 0.42 1.33
CA PRO A 70 18.38 1.21 2.50
C PRO A 70 16.87 1.16 2.76
N ASN A 71 16.47 1.11 4.04
CA ASN A 71 15.06 1.03 4.50
C ASN A 71 14.14 2.18 4.02
N LYS A 72 14.70 3.16 3.32
CA LYS A 72 14.00 4.28 2.72
C LYS A 72 13.47 3.97 1.31
N ILE A 73 13.84 2.84 0.70
CA ILE A 73 13.50 2.52 -0.68
C ILE A 73 12.23 1.65 -0.74
N ASN A 74 11.25 2.09 -1.53
CA ASN A 74 10.03 1.36 -1.77
C ASN A 74 10.27 0.00 -2.45
N PRO A 75 9.52 -1.07 -2.11
CA PRO A 75 9.66 -2.39 -2.75
C PRO A 75 9.62 -2.37 -4.28
N SER A 76 8.76 -1.53 -4.89
CA SER A 76 8.65 -1.45 -6.36
C SER A 76 9.90 -0.85 -7.01
N LEU A 77 10.56 0.08 -6.31
CA LEU A 77 11.83 0.66 -6.75
C LEU A 77 12.99 -0.30 -6.44
N ALA A 78 12.95 -0.99 -5.29
CA ALA A 78 13.93 -1.99 -4.91
C ALA A 78 14.04 -3.10 -5.96
N GLU A 79 12.92 -3.58 -6.50
CA GLU A 79 12.92 -4.58 -7.57
C GLU A 79 13.65 -4.08 -8.82
N TRP A 80 13.40 -2.84 -9.25
CA TRP A 80 14.11 -2.25 -10.38
C TRP A 80 15.62 -2.12 -10.11
N LEU A 81 16.00 -1.69 -8.91
CA LEU A 81 17.41 -1.54 -8.51
C LEU A 81 18.19 -2.86 -8.52
N ARG A 82 17.51 -4.02 -8.35
CA ARG A 82 18.17 -5.34 -8.41
C ARG A 82 18.68 -5.69 -9.80
N THR A 83 17.97 -5.28 -10.84
CA THR A 83 18.27 -5.64 -12.23
C THR A 83 18.95 -4.52 -13.02
N ALA A 84 18.78 -3.27 -12.59
CA ALA A 84 19.35 -2.10 -13.25
C ALA A 84 20.89 -2.04 -13.11
N LYS A 85 21.54 -1.49 -14.13
CA LYS A 85 22.95 -1.06 -14.10
C LYS A 85 23.09 0.27 -13.37
N ASP A 86 24.31 0.60 -12.98
CA ASP A 86 24.59 1.80 -12.18
C ASP A 86 24.21 3.11 -12.88
N ASP A 87 24.31 3.13 -14.21
CA ASP A 87 24.02 4.26 -15.11
C ASP A 87 22.57 4.27 -15.63
N ASP A 88 21.81 3.20 -15.44
CA ASP A 88 20.40 3.17 -15.79
C ASP A 88 19.64 4.22 -14.98
N THR A 89 18.67 4.88 -15.61
CA THR A 89 17.89 5.96 -15.00
C THR A 89 16.42 5.58 -14.86
N ILE A 90 15.77 6.15 -13.85
CA ILE A 90 14.33 6.02 -13.64
C ILE A 90 13.78 7.29 -12.99
N LYS A 91 12.50 7.57 -13.21
CA LYS A 91 11.77 8.61 -12.47
C LYS A 91 11.55 8.13 -11.05
N ILE A 92 11.86 8.99 -10.08
CA ILE A 92 11.67 8.73 -8.66
C ILE A 92 10.87 9.86 -8.01
N THR A 93 10.29 9.52 -6.87
CA THR A 93 9.60 10.45 -5.98
C THR A 93 10.31 10.40 -4.62
N LEU A 94 10.94 11.51 -4.24
CA LEU A 94 11.61 11.66 -2.95
C LEU A 94 10.66 12.29 -1.95
N TRP A 95 10.44 11.62 -0.82
CA TRP A 95 9.75 12.19 0.33
C TRP A 95 10.77 12.76 1.29
N ILE A 96 10.62 14.03 1.64
CA ILE A 96 11.52 14.75 2.54
C ILE A 96 10.92 14.79 3.94
N LYS A 97 11.75 14.57 4.95
CA LYS A 97 11.35 14.67 6.35
C LYS A 97 10.91 16.10 6.66
N GLU A 98 9.80 16.21 7.36
CA GLU A 98 9.35 17.47 7.95
C GLU A 98 9.85 17.57 9.39
N GLU A 99 10.11 18.78 9.88
CA GLU A 99 10.43 18.97 11.29
C GLU A 99 9.17 18.78 12.14
N SER A 100 9.29 18.09 13.28
CA SER A 100 8.16 17.77 14.16
C SER A 100 7.52 19.00 14.81
N THR A 101 8.22 20.13 14.81
CA THR A 101 7.77 21.42 15.35
C THR A 101 6.96 22.24 14.36
N ASP A 102 6.86 21.80 13.09
CA ASP A 102 6.13 22.54 12.08
C ASP A 102 4.61 22.48 12.34
N PHE A 103 3.99 23.66 12.45
CA PHE A 103 2.55 23.78 12.67
C PHE A 103 1.77 23.15 11.51
N LYS A 104 0.93 22.15 11.82
CA LYS A 104 -0.06 21.58 10.89
C LYS A 104 -1.44 22.16 11.21
N PRO A 105 -2.14 22.75 10.22
CA PRO A 105 -3.49 23.24 10.43
C PRO A 105 -4.39 22.12 10.99
N THR A 106 -5.17 22.44 12.01
CA THR A 106 -6.12 21.48 12.58
C THR A 106 -7.33 21.34 11.67
N ARG A 107 -7.81 20.11 11.50
CA ARG A 107 -9.05 19.85 10.77
C ARG A 107 -10.23 20.40 11.58
N PRO A 108 -11.15 21.19 10.99
CA PRO A 108 -12.36 21.63 11.66
C PRO A 108 -13.24 20.44 12.05
N ILE A 109 -14.01 20.60 13.13
CA ILE A 109 -15.02 19.61 13.52
C ILE A 109 -16.17 19.63 12.47
N PRO A 110 -16.74 18.48 12.08
CA PRO A 110 -17.90 18.45 11.20
C PRO A 110 -19.03 19.37 11.69
N GLY A 111 -19.53 20.24 10.83
CA GLY A 111 -20.59 21.21 11.16
C GLY A 111 -20.11 22.49 11.87
N GLN A 112 -18.81 22.63 12.16
CA GLN A 112 -18.24 23.85 12.75
C GLN A 112 -18.22 25.02 11.78
N ILE A 113 -17.97 24.76 10.50
CA ILE A 113 -17.99 25.75 9.42
C ILE A 113 -19.01 25.26 8.41
N THR A 114 -20.06 26.04 8.19
CA THR A 114 -21.17 25.68 7.29
C THR A 114 -21.35 26.70 6.16
N ASP A 115 -20.80 27.90 6.31
CA ASP A 115 -20.82 28.93 5.27
C ASP A 115 -19.76 28.63 4.18
N PRO A 116 -20.15 28.59 2.88
CA PRO A 116 -19.22 28.27 1.79
C PRO A 116 -18.03 29.23 1.67
N LYS A 117 -18.21 30.51 1.99
CA LYS A 117 -17.12 31.50 1.92
C LYS A 117 -16.14 31.28 3.06
N GLU A 118 -16.62 30.98 4.27
CA GLU A 118 -15.75 30.59 5.38
C GLU A 118 -14.98 29.28 5.11
N ILE A 119 -15.60 28.33 4.39
CA ILE A 119 -14.91 27.11 3.93
C ILE A 119 -13.78 27.47 2.97
N ASP A 120 -14.03 28.30 1.96
CA ASP A 120 -13.02 28.72 0.98
C ASP A 120 -11.86 29.50 1.65
N ASP A 121 -12.20 30.47 2.50
CA ASP A 121 -11.23 31.25 3.26
C ASP A 121 -10.37 30.35 4.17
N PHE A 122 -10.97 29.32 4.78
CA PHE A 122 -10.26 28.32 5.57
C PHE A 122 -9.32 27.47 4.71
N LEU A 123 -9.81 26.91 3.59
CA LEU A 123 -9.00 26.08 2.69
C LEU A 123 -7.80 26.85 2.17
N LYS A 124 -8.00 28.09 1.74
CA LYS A 124 -6.92 28.97 1.28
C LYS A 124 -5.85 29.19 2.35
N LYS A 125 -6.26 29.38 3.62
CA LYS A 125 -5.32 29.51 4.74
C LYS A 125 -4.55 28.22 5.00
N VAL A 126 -5.22 27.06 4.91
CA VAL A 126 -4.59 25.74 5.05
C VAL A 126 -3.55 25.52 3.94
N ASP A 127 -3.92 25.83 2.70
CA ASP A 127 -3.04 25.68 1.54
C ASP A 127 -1.80 26.55 1.65
N GLN A 128 -1.96 27.81 2.08
CA GLN A 128 -0.84 28.72 2.34
C GLN A 128 0.10 28.17 3.44
N ALA A 129 -0.46 27.71 4.56
CA ALA A 129 0.34 27.16 5.66
C ALA A 129 1.09 25.88 5.24
N ASN A 130 0.42 25.00 4.47
CA ASN A 130 1.04 23.81 3.91
C ASN A 130 2.16 24.16 2.93
N ALA A 131 1.94 25.12 2.04
CA ALA A 131 2.95 25.54 1.06
C ALA A 131 4.21 26.07 1.73
N GLU A 132 4.09 26.90 2.78
CA GLU A 132 5.26 27.42 3.51
C GLU A 132 6.01 26.31 4.26
N ARG A 133 5.29 25.40 4.94
CA ARG A 133 5.89 24.23 5.60
C ARG A 133 6.64 23.35 4.61
N VAL A 134 5.99 23.01 3.50
CA VAL A 134 6.57 22.16 2.44
C VAL A 134 7.81 22.83 1.85
N LYS A 135 7.73 24.12 1.53
CA LYS A 135 8.85 24.91 1.02
C LYS A 135 10.03 24.89 1.98
N LYS A 136 9.80 25.07 3.29
CA LYS A 136 10.84 25.00 4.32
C LYS A 136 11.53 23.63 4.32
N ALA A 137 10.76 22.54 4.28
CA ALA A 137 11.29 21.18 4.30
C ALA A 137 12.11 20.83 3.04
N VAL A 138 11.62 21.16 1.84
CA VAL A 138 12.28 20.74 0.59
C VAL A 138 13.45 21.64 0.18
N LYS A 139 13.47 22.91 0.61
CA LYS A 139 14.48 23.91 0.20
C LYS A 139 15.93 23.42 0.30
N PRO A 140 16.45 22.94 1.45
CA PRO A 140 17.84 22.53 1.56
C PRO A 140 18.20 21.38 0.61
N VAL A 141 17.26 20.45 0.41
CA VAL A 141 17.46 19.29 -0.48
C VAL A 141 17.44 19.74 -1.95
N VAL A 142 16.53 20.63 -2.34
CA VAL A 142 16.47 21.20 -3.70
C VAL A 142 17.74 21.98 -4.03
N GLU A 143 18.22 22.82 -3.11
CA GLU A 143 19.46 23.59 -3.30
C GLU A 143 20.67 22.66 -3.49
N ARG A 144 20.74 21.57 -2.71
CA ARG A 144 21.79 20.55 -2.84
C ARG A 144 21.67 19.77 -4.17
N LEU A 145 20.47 19.41 -4.60
CA LEU A 145 20.27 18.73 -5.89
C LEU A 145 20.64 19.62 -7.07
N ASN A 146 20.28 20.90 -7.01
CA ASN A 146 20.64 21.89 -8.02
C ASN A 146 22.16 22.10 -8.11
N SER A 147 22.88 22.11 -6.98
CA SER A 147 24.35 22.23 -6.98
C SER A 147 25.06 21.00 -7.55
N LEU A 148 24.39 19.84 -7.51
CA LEU A 148 24.82 18.60 -8.17
C LEU A 148 24.43 18.53 -9.65
N GLY A 149 23.76 19.56 -10.19
CA GLY A 149 23.37 19.65 -11.60
C GLY A 149 22.03 19.01 -11.96
N TYR A 150 21.21 18.64 -10.97
CA TYR A 150 19.87 18.12 -11.23
C TYR A 150 18.84 19.25 -11.30
N THR A 151 17.91 19.15 -12.26
CA THR A 151 16.68 19.95 -12.27
C THR A 151 15.56 19.07 -11.73
N VAL A 152 14.82 19.60 -10.74
CA VAL A 152 13.80 18.83 -10.02
C VAL A 152 12.48 19.60 -9.92
N GLU A 153 11.38 18.87 -9.82
CA GLU A 153 10.05 19.44 -9.62
C GLU A 153 9.58 19.17 -8.18
N THR A 154 8.79 20.08 -7.60
CA THR A 154 8.30 19.93 -6.22
C THR A 154 6.78 20.01 -6.17
N ASN A 155 6.20 19.34 -5.17
CA ASN A 155 4.78 19.48 -4.83
C ASN A 155 4.60 20.64 -3.81
N THR A 156 3.44 21.30 -3.84
CA THR A 156 3.13 22.42 -2.92
C THR A 156 2.38 21.98 -1.66
N GLY A 157 1.69 20.84 -1.69
CA GLY A 157 0.91 20.30 -0.55
C GLY A 157 1.66 19.26 0.28
N ALA A 158 2.65 18.59 -0.30
CA ALA A 158 3.45 17.56 0.34
C ALA A 158 4.96 17.78 0.09
N PRO A 159 5.84 17.40 1.04
CA PRO A 159 7.29 17.58 0.95
C PRO A 159 7.92 16.57 -0.02
N ILE A 160 7.54 16.67 -1.29
CA ILE A 160 7.86 15.71 -2.34
C ILE A 160 8.69 16.40 -3.42
N ILE A 161 9.75 15.71 -3.85
CA ILE A 161 10.58 16.11 -4.99
C ILE A 161 10.50 15.01 -6.07
N PHE A 162 10.17 15.39 -7.30
CA PHE A 162 10.19 14.52 -8.47
C PHE A 162 11.46 14.76 -9.27
N MET A 163 12.16 13.67 -9.61
CA MET A 163 13.37 13.76 -10.44
C MET A 163 13.63 12.47 -11.20
N THR A 164 14.51 12.54 -12.19
CA THR A 164 15.10 11.36 -12.83
C THR A 164 16.51 11.19 -12.28
N ALA A 165 16.84 9.97 -11.84
CA ALA A 165 18.13 9.67 -11.20
C ALA A 165 18.68 8.33 -11.68
N THR A 166 20.00 8.17 -11.62
CA THR A 166 20.67 6.89 -11.89
C THR A 166 20.52 5.95 -10.69
N LYS A 167 20.61 4.62 -10.90
CA LYS A 167 20.67 3.64 -9.80
C LYS A 167 21.72 4.03 -8.76
N LYS A 168 22.93 4.37 -9.22
CA LYS A 168 24.03 4.76 -8.33
C LYS A 168 23.64 5.95 -7.44
N PHE A 169 23.01 6.97 -8.02
CA PHE A 169 22.61 8.16 -7.28
C PHE A 169 21.40 7.91 -6.37
N ILE A 170 20.46 7.04 -6.76
CA ILE A 170 19.34 6.63 -5.90
C ILE A 170 19.84 5.99 -4.60
N LEU A 171 20.85 5.13 -4.69
CA LEU A 171 21.47 4.52 -3.52
C LEU A 171 22.17 5.56 -2.63
N GLU A 172 22.80 6.58 -3.23
CA GLU A 172 23.37 7.72 -2.50
C GLU A 172 22.29 8.55 -1.81
N LEU A 173 21.21 8.92 -2.50
CA LEU A 173 20.09 9.69 -1.93
C LEU A 173 19.47 9.00 -0.72
N ALA A 174 19.39 7.67 -0.73
CA ALA A 174 18.86 6.90 0.38
C ALA A 174 19.74 6.99 1.65
N THR A 175 20.98 7.47 1.55
CA THR A 175 21.84 7.75 2.70
C THR A 175 21.60 9.14 3.32
N TRP A 176 20.91 10.05 2.63
CA TRP A 176 20.72 11.42 3.13
C TRP A 176 19.72 11.45 4.27
N ASP A 177 20.05 12.14 5.37
CA ASP A 177 19.23 12.17 6.57
C ASP A 177 17.88 12.86 6.37
N GLU A 178 17.82 13.83 5.47
CA GLU A 178 16.62 14.60 5.12
C GLU A 178 15.63 13.77 4.31
N VAL A 179 16.10 12.70 3.65
CA VAL A 179 15.24 11.79 2.88
C VAL A 179 14.50 10.87 3.83
N LEU A 180 13.17 10.87 3.75
CA LEU A 180 12.26 9.98 4.47
C LEU A 180 12.11 8.66 3.69
N SER A 181 11.73 8.75 2.42
CA SER A 181 11.57 7.59 1.53
C SER A 181 11.76 7.95 0.06
N ILE A 182 12.00 6.93 -0.76
CA ILE A 182 12.16 7.03 -2.22
C ILE A 182 11.23 6.02 -2.87
N ASP A 183 10.26 6.53 -3.62
CA ASP A 183 9.31 5.74 -4.38
C ASP A 183 9.62 5.77 -5.89
N ARG A 184 9.07 4.78 -6.59
CA ARG A 184 9.14 4.69 -8.04
C ARG A 184 8.14 5.68 -8.66
N GLY A 185 8.63 6.63 -9.45
CA GLY A 185 7.84 7.77 -9.95
C GLY A 185 7.23 7.59 -11.36
N ASP A 186 7.50 6.47 -12.04
CA ASP A 186 6.91 6.11 -13.34
C ASP A 186 5.64 5.24 -13.21
N ILE A 187 5.37 4.72 -12.01
CA ILE A 187 4.11 4.02 -11.73
C ILE A 187 3.08 5.10 -11.39
N VAL A 188 2.21 5.41 -12.35
CA VAL A 188 0.99 6.16 -12.05
C VAL A 188 0.21 5.31 -11.05
N ALA A 189 0.13 5.75 -9.80
CA ALA A 189 -0.82 5.20 -8.86
C ALA A 189 -2.21 5.42 -9.47
N VAL A 190 -2.77 4.38 -10.09
CA VAL A 190 -4.17 4.37 -10.49
C VAL A 190 -4.93 4.54 -9.17
N PRO A 191 -5.68 5.65 -8.98
CA PRO A 191 -6.56 5.73 -7.83
C PRO A 191 -7.59 4.62 -8.00
N LEU A 192 -7.58 3.66 -7.08
CA LEU A 192 -8.66 2.70 -6.89
C LEU A 192 -9.88 3.41 -6.29
#